data_AF-A0A2V8K4M6-F1
#
_entry.id   AF-A0A2V8K4M6-F1
#
_cell.length_a   1.000
_cell.length_b   1.000
_cell.length_c   1.000
_cell.angle_alpha   90.00
_cell.angle_beta   90.00
_cell.angle_gamma   90.00
#
_symmetry.space_group_name_H-M   'P 1'
#
loop_
_entity.id
_entity.type
_entity.pdbx_description
1 polymer ?
#
loop_
_entity_poly.entity_id
_entity_poly.type
_entity_poly.pdbx_seq_one_letter_code
_entity_poly.pdbx_strand_id
1 'polypeptide(L)'
;MIKAGILTLAIGAGIIYVTAARAQSGAPRYEADVSWPKPMPDRWVLGGLGGVCVDAQDHVFILNRQDVIEGDLNGGKLAPPIIEFDPAGNVVNSWGDPKLLDPRLHSCRTDKDNNIWIASAPSGMIQKYSHDGSKMLLQIGKKGTVDSSDGTIKGKPLNSEAAIFFMPSSIFVDPQNGDVYVSDGEGRDSNRRVAVMDRTGKFLRQWLPEGMATVHCLSMANDGL
;
A
#
# COMPACT_ATOMS: atom_id res chain seq x y z
N MET A 1 -67.09 23.69 -36.31
CA MET A 1 -66.23 24.47 -35.41
C MET A 1 -64.99 23.63 -35.11
N ILE A 2 -64.02 23.55 -36.02
CA ILE A 2 -62.72 24.26 -36.00
C ILE A 2 -62.09 24.34 -34.58
N LYS A 3 -60.98 23.62 -34.39
CA LYS A 3 -59.67 24.20 -34.04
C LYS A 3 -58.57 23.14 -34.18
N ALA A 4 -57.81 23.25 -35.28
CA ALA A 4 -56.53 22.57 -35.45
C ALA A 4 -55.47 23.39 -34.67
N GLY A 5 -54.81 22.76 -33.70
CA GLY A 5 -53.69 23.35 -32.97
C GLY A 5 -52.38 23.05 -33.68
N ILE A 6 -51.67 24.10 -34.10
CA ILE A 6 -50.32 24.02 -34.65
C ILE A 6 -49.36 23.71 -33.49
N LEU A 7 -48.63 22.59 -33.59
CA LEU A 7 -47.56 22.23 -32.67
C LEU A 7 -46.25 22.82 -33.21
N THR A 8 -45.78 23.92 -32.63
CA THR A 8 -44.51 24.54 -33.01
C THR A 8 -43.37 23.79 -32.33
N LEU A 9 -42.55 23.08 -33.10
CA LEU A 9 -41.35 22.39 -32.60
C LEU A 9 -40.22 23.42 -32.45
N ALA A 10 -39.89 23.81 -31.22
CA ALA A 10 -38.73 24.67 -30.94
C ALA A 10 -37.47 23.80 -30.89
N ILE A 11 -36.62 23.89 -31.92
CA ILE A 11 -35.28 23.31 -31.91
C ILE A 11 -34.38 24.25 -31.10
N GLY A 12 -34.19 23.93 -29.81
CA GLY A 12 -33.21 24.61 -28.96
C GLY A 12 -31.80 24.17 -29.33
N ALA A 13 -31.04 25.02 -30.03
CA ALA A 13 -29.61 24.83 -30.22
C ALA A 13 -28.90 25.06 -28.88
N GLY A 14 -28.70 23.98 -28.11
CA GLY A 14 -27.89 24.00 -26.89
C GLY A 14 -26.42 24.17 -27.25
N ILE A 15 -25.86 25.36 -27.00
CA ILE A 15 -24.41 25.59 -27.05
C ILE A 15 -23.81 24.85 -25.85
N ILE A 16 -23.14 23.73 -26.12
CA ILE A 16 -22.32 23.03 -25.14
C ILE A 16 -21.08 23.89 -24.92
N TYR A 17 -21.02 24.58 -23.79
CA TYR A 17 -19.79 25.20 -23.32
C TYR A 17 -18.84 24.08 -22.88
N VAL A 18 -17.93 23.69 -23.78
CA VAL A 18 -16.76 22.90 -23.39
C VAL A 18 -15.89 23.81 -22.56
N THR A 19 -15.94 23.68 -21.23
CA THR A 19 -14.94 24.30 -20.36
C THR A 19 -13.60 23.66 -20.70
N ALA A 20 -12.74 24.39 -21.39
CA ALA A 20 -11.37 23.96 -21.62
C ALA A 20 -10.75 23.65 -20.25
N ALA A 21 -10.33 22.39 -20.06
CA ALA A 21 -9.59 21.98 -18.89
C ALA A 21 -8.34 22.86 -18.82
N ARG A 22 -8.29 23.75 -17.82
CA ARG A 22 -7.07 24.49 -17.55
C ARG A 22 -6.05 23.49 -17.03
N ALA A 23 -5.07 23.15 -17.86
CA ALA A 23 -3.86 22.51 -17.39
C ALA A 23 -3.31 23.35 -16.25
N GLN A 24 -3.10 22.74 -15.08
CA GLN A 24 -2.56 23.40 -13.91
C GLN A 24 -1.17 23.95 -14.30
N SER A 25 -1.07 25.28 -14.49
CA SER A 25 0.15 25.93 -14.94
C SER A 25 1.11 26.06 -13.75
N GLY A 26 1.80 24.98 -13.42
CA GLY A 26 2.82 24.92 -12.39
C GLY A 26 2.85 23.56 -11.68
N ALA A 27 4.06 23.06 -11.40
CA ALA A 27 4.23 21.92 -10.51
C ALA A 27 3.64 22.26 -9.12
N PRO A 28 3.01 21.29 -8.43
CA PRO A 28 2.55 21.49 -7.05
C PRO A 28 3.69 21.98 -6.15
N ARG A 29 3.39 22.93 -5.27
CA ARG A 29 4.29 23.34 -4.18
C ARG A 29 3.82 22.67 -2.89
N TYR A 30 4.77 22.21 -2.10
CA TYR A 30 4.51 21.53 -0.83
C TYR A 30 5.14 22.31 0.32
N GLU A 31 4.46 22.33 1.45
CA GLU A 31 4.98 22.82 2.73
C GLU A 31 4.67 21.80 3.82
N ALA A 32 5.47 21.79 4.89
CA ALA A 32 5.25 20.88 5.99
C ALA A 32 4.17 21.43 6.93
N ASP A 33 3.12 20.64 7.19
CA ASP A 33 2.21 20.90 8.30
C ASP A 33 2.82 20.33 9.59
N VAL A 34 3.40 21.20 10.40
CA VAL A 34 4.03 20.83 11.68
C VAL A 34 3.01 20.52 12.79
N SER A 35 1.71 20.73 12.53
CA SER A 35 0.62 20.47 13.48
C SER A 35 -0.03 19.09 13.30
N TRP A 36 0.47 18.32 12.31
CA TRP A 36 0.02 16.99 11.94
C TRP A 36 1.20 15.98 12.03
N PRO A 37 1.00 14.77 12.59
CA PRO A 37 -0.21 14.31 13.28
C PRO A 37 -0.37 14.99 14.65
N LYS A 38 -1.53 14.81 15.30
CA LYS A 38 -1.72 15.20 16.70
C LYS A 38 -0.84 14.32 17.61
N PRO A 39 -0.54 14.77 18.85
CA PRO A 39 0.18 13.93 19.81
C PRO A 39 -0.47 12.56 19.96
N MET A 40 0.35 11.50 19.98
CA MET A 40 -0.13 10.13 20.11
C MET A 40 -0.87 9.93 21.45
N PRO A 41 -1.92 9.10 21.49
CA PRO A 41 -2.60 8.77 22.73
C PRO A 41 -1.70 7.94 23.66
N ASP A 42 -2.11 7.81 24.92
CA ASP A 42 -1.54 6.84 25.89
C ASP A 42 -0.03 6.87 26.11
N ARG A 43 0.64 7.98 25.77
CA ARG A 43 2.11 8.12 25.80
C ARG A 43 2.78 7.04 24.95
N TRP A 44 2.23 6.79 23.77
CA TRP A 44 2.82 5.88 22.81
C TRP A 44 4.21 6.33 22.36
N VAL A 45 5.10 5.35 22.28
CA VAL A 45 6.46 5.47 21.76
C VAL A 45 6.51 4.66 20.46
N LEU A 46 6.89 5.32 19.39
CA LEU A 46 7.07 4.70 18.07
C LEU A 46 8.47 4.09 17.97
N GLY A 47 8.56 2.94 17.29
CA GLY A 47 9.80 2.42 16.78
C GLY A 47 10.13 2.98 15.40
N GLY A 48 10.94 2.24 14.63
CA GLY A 48 11.20 2.59 13.24
C GLY A 48 9.91 2.57 12.41
N LEU A 49 9.73 3.53 11.50
CA LEU A 49 8.58 3.50 10.60
C LEU A 49 8.91 2.67 9.35
N GLY A 50 8.06 1.70 9.04
CA GLY A 50 8.19 0.81 7.89
C GLY A 50 7.71 1.48 6.61
N GLY A 51 6.42 1.74 6.53
CA GLY A 51 5.76 2.30 5.36
C GLY A 51 4.56 3.16 5.74
N VAL A 52 4.06 3.87 4.73
CA VAL A 52 2.89 4.74 4.82
C VAL A 52 1.98 4.45 3.63
N CYS A 53 0.67 4.42 3.87
CA CYS A 53 -0.34 4.31 2.83
C CYS A 53 -1.56 5.17 3.19
N VAL A 54 -2.30 5.59 2.17
CA VAL A 54 -3.47 6.48 2.31
C VAL A 54 -4.66 5.81 1.65
N ASP A 55 -5.79 5.74 2.33
CA ASP A 55 -7.01 5.15 1.77
C ASP A 55 -7.87 6.17 1.01
N ALA A 56 -9.04 5.74 0.53
CA ALA A 56 -9.95 6.63 -0.19
C ALA A 56 -10.70 7.64 0.70
N GLN A 57 -10.50 7.63 2.02
CA GLN A 57 -11.06 8.56 2.99
C GLN A 57 -10.03 9.60 3.43
N ASP A 58 -8.86 9.64 2.77
CA ASP A 58 -7.69 10.42 3.17
C ASP A 58 -7.16 10.04 4.57
N HIS A 59 -7.47 8.83 5.05
CA HIS A 59 -6.87 8.32 6.27
C HIS A 59 -5.45 7.83 5.98
N VAL A 60 -4.52 8.18 6.86
CA VAL A 60 -3.11 7.81 6.75
C VAL A 60 -2.83 6.65 7.68
N PHE A 61 -2.27 5.57 7.15
CA PHE A 61 -1.79 4.42 7.91
C PHE A 61 -0.28 4.46 7.99
N ILE A 62 0.27 4.33 9.20
CA ILE A 62 1.71 4.10 9.39
C ILE A 62 1.97 2.71 9.92
N LEU A 63 3.08 2.13 9.46
CA LEU A 63 3.60 0.87 9.99
C LEU A 63 4.67 1.16 11.04
N ASN A 64 4.33 0.94 12.31
CA ASN A 64 5.22 1.13 13.44
C ASN A 64 5.98 -0.17 13.76
N ARG A 65 7.28 -0.21 13.47
CA ARG A 65 8.12 -1.36 13.82
C ARG A 65 8.17 -1.51 15.33
N GLN A 66 8.12 -2.75 15.77
CA GLN A 66 8.01 -3.13 17.17
C GLN A 66 9.41 -3.28 17.80
N ASP A 67 10.32 -2.37 17.46
CA ASP A 67 11.76 -2.45 17.71
C ASP A 67 12.27 -1.46 18.79
N VAL A 68 11.36 -0.92 19.61
CA VAL A 68 11.72 -0.14 20.81
C VAL A 68 12.11 -1.10 21.93
N ILE A 69 13.29 -0.90 22.51
CA ILE A 69 13.73 -1.66 23.69
C ILE A 69 13.09 -1.10 24.97
N GLU A 70 12.93 -1.95 26.00
CA GLU A 70 12.22 -1.58 27.24
C GLU A 70 12.79 -0.33 27.93
N GLY A 71 14.12 -0.17 27.91
CA GLY A 71 14.79 1.00 28.50
C GLY A 71 14.44 2.33 27.82
N ASP A 72 14.08 2.32 26.53
CA ASP A 72 13.79 3.52 25.75
C ASP A 72 12.33 3.96 25.85
N LEU A 73 11.47 3.14 26.48
CA LEU A 73 10.05 3.50 26.66
C LEU A 73 9.87 4.69 27.60
N ASN A 74 10.79 4.91 28.55
CA ASN A 74 10.80 6.05 29.48
C ASN A 74 9.42 6.36 30.10
N GLY A 75 8.73 5.33 30.60
CA GLY A 75 7.38 5.43 31.20
C GLY A 75 6.22 5.58 30.20
N GLY A 76 6.50 5.52 28.90
CA GLY A 76 5.53 5.37 27.81
C GLY A 76 5.18 3.91 27.53
N LYS A 77 4.44 3.69 26.44
CA LYS A 77 4.02 2.37 25.96
C LYS A 77 4.44 2.19 24.51
N LEU A 78 4.90 1.01 24.11
CA LEU A 78 5.14 0.73 22.69
C LEU A 78 3.82 0.87 21.91
N ALA A 79 3.83 1.67 20.85
CA ALA A 79 2.65 1.86 20.02
C ALA A 79 2.30 0.59 19.22
N PRO A 80 1.02 0.39 18.84
CA PRO A 80 0.60 -0.75 18.03
C PRO A 80 1.31 -0.83 16.67
N PRO A 81 1.35 -1.99 16.00
CA PRO A 81 2.03 -2.16 14.71
C PRO A 81 1.46 -1.29 13.58
N ILE A 82 0.15 -1.10 13.54
CA ILE A 82 -0.55 -0.28 12.55
C ILE A 82 -1.31 0.82 13.27
N ILE A 83 -1.14 2.06 12.82
CA ILE A 83 -1.83 3.23 13.38
C ILE A 83 -2.47 3.99 12.23
N GLU A 84 -3.74 4.30 12.39
CA GLU A 84 -4.57 5.02 11.41
C GLU A 84 -4.88 6.43 11.91
N PHE A 85 -4.62 7.42 11.07
CA PHE A 85 -4.93 8.82 11.32
C PHE A 85 -6.02 9.31 10.39
N ASP A 86 -6.95 10.10 10.91
CA ASP A 86 -7.85 10.90 10.08
C ASP A 86 -7.08 12.09 9.44
N PRO A 87 -7.70 12.83 8.50
CA PRO A 87 -7.05 13.99 7.86
C PRO A 87 -6.69 15.12 8.84
N ALA A 88 -7.34 15.19 10.01
CA ALA A 88 -7.01 16.15 11.05
C ALA A 88 -5.82 15.71 11.93
N GLY A 89 -5.33 14.49 11.75
CA GLY A 89 -4.19 13.92 12.44
C GLY A 89 -4.54 13.24 13.76
N ASN A 90 -5.82 12.97 14.03
CA ASN A 90 -6.23 12.21 15.19
C ASN A 90 -6.01 10.72 14.92
N VAL A 91 -5.53 9.97 15.91
CA VAL A 91 -5.54 8.51 15.87
C VAL A 91 -7.00 8.05 15.96
N VAL A 92 -7.49 7.40 14.91
CA VAL A 92 -8.88 6.90 14.84
C VAL A 92 -8.98 5.38 14.96
N ASN A 93 -7.88 4.68 14.71
CA ASN A 93 -7.78 3.24 14.88
C ASN A 93 -6.32 2.82 15.08
N SER A 94 -6.12 1.65 15.68
CA SER A 94 -4.82 1.01 15.76
C SER A 94 -4.98 -0.50 15.94
N TRP A 95 -4.12 -1.27 15.29
CA TRP A 95 -4.25 -2.72 15.25
C TRP A 95 -2.94 -3.42 14.87
N GLY A 96 -2.98 -4.75 14.83
CA GLY A 96 -1.89 -5.60 14.39
C GLY A 96 -1.36 -6.52 15.49
N ASP A 97 -1.18 -7.79 15.15
CA ASP A 97 -0.45 -8.75 15.98
C ASP A 97 1.02 -8.79 15.50
N PRO A 98 2.00 -8.38 16.32
CA PRO A 98 3.41 -8.45 15.97
C PRO A 98 3.84 -9.87 15.53
N LYS A 99 3.24 -10.92 16.08
CA LYS A 99 3.53 -12.31 15.71
C LYS A 99 2.96 -12.71 14.35
N LEU A 100 2.04 -11.95 13.76
CA LEU A 100 1.58 -12.20 12.39
C LEU A 100 2.35 -11.35 11.39
N LEU A 101 2.86 -10.19 11.83
CA LEU A 101 3.46 -9.15 11.00
C LEU A 101 5.01 -9.12 11.04
N ASP A 102 5.64 -10.01 11.80
CA ASP A 102 7.10 -10.15 11.87
C ASP A 102 7.74 -10.54 10.50
N PRO A 103 9.08 -10.48 10.35
CA PRO A 103 10.06 -9.98 11.31
C PRO A 103 10.12 -8.45 11.38
N ARG A 104 9.74 -7.76 10.31
CA ARG A 104 9.87 -6.30 10.21
C ARG A 104 8.91 -5.74 9.18
N LEU A 105 7.98 -4.91 9.64
CA LEU A 105 7.07 -4.16 8.77
C LEU A 105 7.87 -3.28 7.80
N HIS A 106 7.51 -3.36 6.52
CA HIS A 106 8.26 -2.74 5.44
C HIS A 106 7.42 -1.81 4.57
N SER A 107 6.27 -2.26 4.05
CA SER A 107 5.42 -1.39 3.24
C SER A 107 3.95 -1.75 3.38
N CYS A 108 3.09 -0.76 3.08
CA CYS A 108 1.66 -0.99 2.98
C CYS A 108 1.06 -0.35 1.74
N ARG A 109 -0.11 -0.84 1.35
CA ARG A 109 -0.91 -0.32 0.24
C ARG A 109 -2.38 -0.51 0.54
N THR A 110 -3.19 0.49 0.26
CA THR A 110 -4.65 0.41 0.24
C THR A 110 -5.12 -0.03 -1.15
N ASP A 111 -6.05 -0.96 -1.21
CA ASP A 111 -6.74 -1.30 -2.47
C ASP A 111 -8.06 -0.52 -2.63
N LYS A 112 -8.69 -0.65 -3.81
CA LYS A 112 -9.93 0.07 -4.14
C LYS A 112 -11.11 -0.22 -3.21
N ASP A 113 -11.04 -1.32 -2.46
CA ASP A 113 -12.07 -1.75 -1.50
C ASP A 113 -11.65 -1.38 -0.07
N ASN A 114 -10.69 -0.46 0.09
CA ASN A 114 -10.09 0.01 1.35
C ASN A 114 -9.42 -1.10 2.19
N ASN A 115 -9.08 -2.25 1.61
CA ASN A 115 -8.32 -3.25 2.35
C ASN A 115 -6.86 -2.84 2.45
N ILE A 116 -6.20 -3.24 3.54
CA ILE A 116 -4.81 -2.90 3.81
C ILE A 116 -3.92 -4.09 3.45
N TRP A 117 -3.07 -3.89 2.45
CA TRP A 117 -2.00 -4.82 2.08
C TRP A 117 -0.73 -4.43 2.82
N ILE A 118 -0.02 -5.43 3.35
CA ILE A 118 1.20 -5.26 4.14
C ILE A 118 2.27 -6.22 3.62
N ALA A 119 3.47 -5.70 3.42
CA ALA A 119 4.69 -6.47 3.26
C ALA A 119 5.55 -6.33 4.52
N SER A 120 6.02 -7.49 5.01
CA SER A 120 7.09 -7.57 5.98
C SER A 120 8.33 -8.19 5.33
N ALA A 121 9.53 -7.75 5.72
CA ALA A 121 10.76 -8.16 5.06
C ALA A 121 11.92 -8.36 6.04
N PRO A 122 12.63 -9.51 6.02
CA PRO A 122 12.38 -10.71 5.18
C PRO A 122 11.29 -11.62 5.76
N SER A 123 10.10 -11.71 5.14
CA SER A 123 9.04 -12.60 5.65
C SER A 123 8.69 -13.79 4.74
N GLY A 124 9.00 -13.67 3.44
CA GLY A 124 8.56 -14.62 2.42
C GLY A 124 7.07 -14.54 2.08
N MET A 125 6.38 -13.50 2.54
CA MET A 125 4.95 -13.33 2.36
C MET A 125 4.53 -11.86 2.20
N ILE A 126 3.33 -11.66 1.69
CA ILE A 126 2.55 -10.43 1.85
C ILE A 126 1.15 -10.81 2.36
N GLN A 127 0.50 -9.90 3.07
CA GLN A 127 -0.80 -10.14 3.68
C GLN A 127 -1.79 -9.03 3.32
N LYS A 128 -3.06 -9.38 3.19
CA LYS A 128 -4.19 -8.47 3.00
C LYS A 128 -5.09 -8.55 4.24
N TYR A 129 -5.47 -7.41 4.78
CA TYR A 129 -6.36 -7.29 5.93
C TYR A 129 -7.60 -6.48 5.58
N SER A 130 -8.69 -6.70 6.33
CA SER A 130 -9.79 -5.73 6.37
C SER A 130 -9.27 -4.35 6.77
N HIS A 131 -9.97 -3.29 6.36
CA HIS A 131 -9.59 -1.90 6.67
C HIS A 131 -9.27 -1.70 8.17
N ASP A 132 -10.15 -2.21 9.03
CA ASP A 132 -10.03 -2.14 10.48
C ASP A 132 -8.99 -3.10 11.10
N GLY A 133 -8.34 -3.93 10.28
CA GLY A 133 -7.37 -4.94 10.74
C GLY A 133 -7.95 -6.16 11.43
N SER A 134 -9.28 -6.24 11.61
CA SER A 134 -9.92 -7.30 12.39
C SER A 134 -9.79 -8.69 11.77
N LYS A 135 -9.56 -8.78 10.46
CA LYS A 135 -9.44 -10.04 9.72
C LYS A 135 -8.31 -10.01 8.71
N MET A 136 -7.48 -11.06 8.71
CA MET A 136 -6.61 -11.37 7.58
C MET A 136 -7.46 -12.01 6.47
N LEU A 137 -7.52 -11.36 5.32
CA LEU A 137 -8.35 -11.76 4.17
C LEU A 137 -7.59 -12.65 3.20
N LEU A 138 -6.28 -12.41 3.03
CA LEU A 138 -5.41 -13.18 2.15
C LEU A 138 -3.97 -13.15 2.66
N GLN A 139 -3.24 -14.23 2.44
CA GLN A 139 -1.78 -14.25 2.53
C GLN A 139 -1.25 -14.88 1.24
N ILE A 140 -0.28 -14.22 0.62
CA ILE A 140 0.46 -14.74 -0.54
C ILE A 140 1.86 -15.09 -0.06
N GLY A 141 2.33 -16.29 -0.39
CA GLY A 141 3.55 -16.85 0.19
C GLY A 141 3.32 -17.45 1.58
N LYS A 142 4.42 -17.83 2.24
CA LYS A 142 4.38 -18.52 3.54
C LYS A 142 5.34 -17.85 4.50
N LYS A 143 4.79 -17.35 5.61
CA LYS A 143 5.58 -16.77 6.70
C LYS A 143 6.76 -17.67 7.08
N GLY A 144 7.96 -17.09 7.09
CA GLY A 144 9.19 -17.75 7.51
C GLY A 144 9.78 -18.73 6.50
N THR A 145 9.20 -18.84 5.29
CA THR A 145 9.78 -19.56 4.16
C THR A 145 10.03 -18.56 3.03
N VAL A 146 11.30 -18.29 2.74
CA VAL A 146 11.68 -17.31 1.71
C VAL A 146 12.09 -17.96 0.40
N ASP A 147 12.06 -17.20 -0.68
CA ASP A 147 12.45 -17.62 -2.04
C ASP A 147 13.99 -17.72 -2.18
N SER A 148 14.55 -18.73 -1.53
CA SER A 148 15.98 -18.99 -1.51
C SER A 148 16.28 -20.48 -1.69
N SER A 149 17.53 -20.79 -2.01
CA SER A 149 18.01 -22.16 -2.26
C SER A 149 17.71 -23.17 -1.15
N ASP A 150 17.51 -22.72 0.09
CA ASP A 150 17.22 -23.56 1.26
C ASP A 150 15.97 -23.12 2.04
N GLY A 151 15.21 -22.16 1.53
CA GLY A 151 14.03 -21.60 2.18
C GLY A 151 14.32 -20.64 3.33
N THR A 152 15.58 -20.29 3.60
CA THR A 152 16.02 -19.39 4.69
C THR A 152 16.64 -18.09 4.16
N ILE A 153 16.70 -17.06 5.01
CA ILE A 153 17.30 -15.77 4.66
C ILE A 153 18.82 -15.82 4.40
N LYS A 154 19.48 -16.94 4.70
CA LYS A 154 20.91 -17.15 4.41
C LYS A 154 21.14 -17.87 3.08
N GLY A 155 20.09 -18.48 2.52
CA GLY A 155 20.13 -19.14 1.23
C GLY A 155 20.30 -18.15 0.08
N LYS A 156 20.74 -18.64 -1.07
CA LYS A 156 20.88 -17.83 -2.28
C LYS A 156 19.50 -17.45 -2.82
N PRO A 157 19.20 -16.17 -3.09
CA PRO A 157 17.94 -15.76 -3.71
C PRO A 157 17.73 -16.41 -5.09
N LEU A 158 16.51 -16.85 -5.38
CA LEU A 158 16.22 -17.63 -6.58
C LEU A 158 15.48 -16.86 -7.68
N ASN A 159 14.75 -15.80 -7.35
CA ASN A 159 13.82 -15.14 -8.26
C ASN A 159 12.83 -16.14 -8.91
N SER A 160 12.30 -17.09 -8.14
CA SER A 160 11.51 -18.22 -8.65
C SER A 160 10.22 -17.77 -9.32
N GLU A 161 9.78 -18.38 -10.41
CA GLU A 161 8.48 -18.11 -11.07
C GLU A 161 7.27 -18.62 -10.26
N ALA A 162 7.15 -18.13 -9.03
CA ALA A 162 6.14 -18.52 -8.05
C ALA A 162 5.84 -17.36 -7.09
N ALA A 163 4.68 -17.45 -6.44
CA ALA A 163 4.20 -16.50 -5.44
C ALA A 163 4.82 -16.77 -4.04
N ILE A 164 6.15 -16.82 -4.00
CA ILE A 164 7.00 -16.91 -2.81
C ILE A 164 8.03 -15.79 -2.89
N PHE A 165 8.34 -15.13 -1.78
CA PHE A 165 9.18 -13.92 -1.79
C PHE A 165 10.45 -14.10 -0.99
N PHE A 166 11.47 -13.28 -1.23
CA PHE A 166 12.62 -13.19 -0.32
C PHE A 166 12.46 -12.02 0.63
N MET A 167 12.48 -10.79 0.09
CA MET A 167 12.29 -9.55 0.84
C MET A 167 11.31 -8.66 0.06
N PRO A 168 10.00 -8.93 0.16
CA PRO A 168 9.00 -8.12 -0.51
C PRO A 168 9.05 -6.69 0.05
N SER A 169 9.26 -5.72 -0.82
CA SER A 169 9.61 -4.34 -0.47
C SER A 169 8.46 -3.36 -0.73
N SER A 170 7.63 -3.60 -1.75
CA SER A 170 6.48 -2.76 -2.09
C SER A 170 5.37 -3.58 -2.75
N ILE A 171 4.14 -3.11 -2.60
CA ILE A 171 2.92 -3.72 -3.14
C ILE A 171 2.14 -2.65 -3.89
N PHE A 172 1.67 -2.99 -5.08
CA PHE A 172 0.60 -2.25 -5.75
C PHE A 172 -0.51 -3.21 -6.15
N VAL A 173 -1.75 -2.74 -6.07
CA VAL A 173 -2.92 -3.49 -6.49
C VAL A 173 -3.60 -2.69 -7.57
N ASP A 174 -3.69 -3.28 -8.76
CA ASP A 174 -4.35 -2.65 -9.90
C ASP A 174 -5.85 -2.53 -9.64
N PRO A 175 -6.42 -1.31 -9.58
CA PRO A 175 -7.83 -1.11 -9.29
C PRO A 175 -8.76 -1.61 -10.40
N GLN A 176 -8.27 -1.85 -11.62
CA GLN A 176 -9.10 -2.27 -12.74
C GLN A 176 -9.35 -3.78 -12.75
N ASN A 177 -8.31 -4.58 -12.50
CA ASN A 177 -8.38 -6.05 -12.60
C ASN A 177 -8.12 -6.79 -11.27
N GLY A 178 -7.53 -6.12 -10.28
CA GLY A 178 -7.15 -6.68 -8.99
C GLY A 178 -5.82 -7.44 -8.98
N ASP A 179 -5.01 -7.33 -10.03
CA ASP A 179 -3.66 -7.90 -10.07
C ASP A 179 -2.78 -7.23 -9.01
N VAL A 180 -1.98 -8.05 -8.35
CA VAL A 180 -1.10 -7.65 -7.25
C VAL A 180 0.34 -7.69 -7.74
N TYR A 181 0.98 -6.54 -7.77
CA TYR A 181 2.37 -6.35 -8.15
C TYR A 181 3.20 -6.22 -6.89
N VAL A 182 4.23 -7.06 -6.76
CA VAL A 182 5.13 -7.05 -5.60
C VAL A 182 6.55 -6.86 -6.09
N SER A 183 7.19 -5.79 -5.65
CA SER A 183 8.65 -5.71 -5.76
C SER A 183 9.25 -6.58 -4.67
N ASP A 184 10.06 -7.56 -5.09
CA ASP A 184 10.73 -8.49 -4.20
C ASP A 184 12.23 -8.31 -4.39
N GLY A 185 12.80 -7.50 -3.51
CA GLY A 185 14.18 -7.02 -3.62
C GLY A 185 14.49 -5.80 -2.77
N GLU A 186 14.13 -5.85 -1.49
CA GLU A 186 14.48 -4.81 -0.51
C GLU A 186 16.00 -4.60 -0.38
N GLY A 187 16.75 -5.69 -0.30
CA GLY A 187 18.20 -5.70 -0.10
C GLY A 187 19.00 -6.07 -1.35
N ARG A 188 20.31 -5.79 -1.33
CA ARG A 188 21.25 -6.12 -2.41
C ARG A 188 21.44 -7.62 -2.61
N ASP A 189 21.41 -8.39 -1.52
CA ASP A 189 21.54 -9.85 -1.51
C ASP A 189 20.16 -10.53 -1.42
N SER A 190 19.18 -9.99 -2.15
CA SER A 190 17.80 -10.48 -2.19
C SER A 190 17.41 -10.90 -3.60
N ASN A 191 16.15 -11.23 -3.78
CA ASN A 191 15.56 -11.23 -5.11
C ASN A 191 15.65 -9.84 -5.74
N ARG A 192 15.47 -9.74 -7.05
CA ARG A 192 15.53 -8.49 -7.80
C ARG A 192 14.49 -8.50 -8.92
N ARG A 193 13.23 -8.53 -8.52
CA ARG A 193 12.12 -8.74 -9.45
C ARG A 193 10.88 -7.95 -9.08
N VAL A 194 9.99 -7.81 -10.06
CA VAL A 194 8.57 -7.54 -9.84
C VAL A 194 7.82 -8.83 -10.14
N ALA A 195 7.13 -9.38 -9.14
CA ALA A 195 6.26 -10.54 -9.28
C ALA A 195 4.80 -10.07 -9.36
N VAL A 196 4.02 -10.69 -10.25
CA VAL A 196 2.61 -10.37 -10.43
C VAL A 196 1.77 -11.58 -10.09
N MET A 197 0.76 -11.36 -9.25
CA MET A 197 -0.25 -12.35 -8.90
C MET A 197 -1.63 -11.84 -9.32
N ASP A 198 -2.56 -12.75 -9.58
CA ASP A 198 -3.97 -12.36 -9.69
C ASP A 198 -4.56 -12.02 -8.31
N ARG A 199 -5.80 -11.54 -8.30
CA ARG A 199 -6.56 -11.18 -7.08
C ARG A 199 -6.68 -12.30 -6.04
N THR A 200 -6.46 -13.56 -6.43
CA THR A 200 -6.52 -14.74 -5.54
C THR A 200 -5.15 -15.14 -4.99
N GLY A 201 -4.08 -14.48 -5.45
CA GLY A 201 -2.70 -14.77 -5.07
C GLY A 201 -2.00 -15.78 -5.96
N LYS A 202 -2.61 -16.22 -7.07
CA LYS A 202 -1.96 -17.11 -8.03
C LYS A 202 -0.92 -16.33 -8.83
N PHE A 203 0.29 -16.87 -8.92
CA PHE A 203 1.36 -16.30 -9.75
C PHE A 203 0.94 -16.23 -11.23
N LEU A 204 1.22 -15.08 -11.86
CA LEU A 204 0.95 -14.83 -13.27
C LEU A 204 2.24 -14.71 -14.08
N ARG A 205 3.13 -13.82 -13.66
CA ARG A 205 4.37 -13.47 -14.39
C ARG A 205 5.34 -12.73 -13.49
N GLN A 206 6.58 -12.56 -13.95
CA GLN A 206 7.55 -11.68 -13.33
C GLN A 206 8.47 -11.04 -14.38
N TRP A 207 9.21 -10.01 -13.98
CA TRP A 207 10.37 -9.51 -14.71
C TRP A 207 11.42 -8.95 -13.74
N LEU A 208 12.66 -8.84 -14.21
CA LEU A 208 13.77 -8.27 -13.46
C LEU A 208 14.11 -6.90 -14.07
N PRO A 209 13.84 -5.78 -13.37
CA PRO A 209 14.15 -4.45 -13.88
C PRO A 209 15.65 -4.30 -14.20
N GLU A 210 15.98 -3.85 -15.41
CA GLU A 210 17.37 -3.63 -15.83
C GLU A 210 17.99 -2.41 -15.15
N GLY A 211 19.31 -2.45 -14.92
CA GLY A 211 20.06 -1.31 -14.36
C GLY A 211 19.80 -0.99 -12.88
N MET A 212 18.87 -1.70 -12.22
CA MET A 212 18.60 -1.51 -10.80
C MET A 212 19.39 -2.50 -9.95
N ALA A 213 19.98 -2.05 -8.84
CA ALA A 213 20.64 -2.93 -7.88
C ALA A 213 19.64 -3.64 -6.94
N THR A 214 18.53 -2.96 -6.64
CA THR A 214 17.42 -3.44 -5.81
C THR A 214 16.11 -2.95 -6.43
N VAL A 215 14.99 -3.63 -6.14
CA VAL A 215 13.66 -3.20 -6.56
C VAL A 215 12.88 -2.91 -5.29
N HIS A 216 12.96 -1.66 -4.80
CA HIS A 216 12.54 -1.34 -3.43
C HIS A 216 11.14 -0.73 -3.33
N CYS A 217 10.80 0.19 -4.23
CA CYS A 217 9.51 0.88 -4.23
C CYS A 217 8.89 0.76 -5.61
N LEU A 218 7.56 0.65 -5.65
CA LEU A 218 6.82 0.66 -6.89
C LEU A 218 5.56 1.51 -6.75
N SER A 219 5.24 2.23 -7.81
CA SER A 219 3.98 2.93 -7.99
C SER A 219 3.66 2.85 -9.47
N MET A 220 2.39 2.64 -9.82
CA MET A 220 1.97 2.72 -11.21
C MET A 220 1.29 4.07 -11.45
N ALA A 221 1.58 4.67 -12.59
CA ALA A 221 0.87 5.84 -13.07
C ALA A 221 -0.53 5.44 -13.56
N ASN A 222 -1.43 6.43 -13.65
CA ASN A 222 -2.82 6.22 -14.06
C ASN A 222 -2.96 5.78 -15.53
N ASP A 223 -1.89 5.92 -16.33
CA ASP A 223 -1.79 5.43 -17.71
C ASP A 223 -1.25 4.00 -17.80
N GLY A 224 -0.98 3.35 -16.66
CA GLY A 224 -0.53 1.96 -16.60
C GLY A 224 0.98 1.78 -16.83
N LEU A 225 1.77 2.86 -16.77
CA LEU A 225 3.24 2.84 -16.81
C LEU A 225 3.89 2.91 -15.42
#